data_AF-K2N006-F1
#
_entry.id   AF-K2N006-F1
#
_cell.length_a   1.000
_cell.length_b   1.000
_cell.length_c   1.000
_cell.angle_alpha   90.00
_cell.angle_beta   90.00
_cell.angle_gamma   90.00
#
_symmetry.space_group_name_H-M   'P 1'
#
loop_
_entity.id
_entity.type
_entity.pdbx_description
1 polymer ?
#
loop_
_entity_poly.entity_id
_entity_poly.type
_entity_poly.pdbx_seq_one_letter_code
_entity_poly.pdbx_strand_id
1 'polypeptide(L)' 'MTTKHLNLKFSVKDTDAIRNMAKSGRTAYAIALWFIRQGRPVATDEVLRVCDDMGVKVRKSA' A
#
# COMPACT_ATOMS: atom_id res chain seq x y z
N MET A 1 4.13 24.05 -6.26
CA MET A 1 5.09 23.13 -5.61
C MET A 1 4.48 21.74 -5.60
N THR A 2 4.87 20.87 -6.54
CA THR A 2 4.41 19.48 -6.60
C THR A 2 5.45 18.60 -5.93
N THR A 3 5.21 18.26 -4.66
CA THR A 3 6.02 17.29 -3.92
C THR A 3 5.83 15.92 -4.54
N LYS A 4 6.67 15.58 -5.52
CA LYS A 4 6.91 14.20 -5.93
C LYS A 4 7.68 13.50 -4.80
N HIS A 5 6.97 13.07 -3.76
CA HIS A 5 7.46 12.02 -2.87
C HIS A 5 7.32 10.68 -3.60
N LEU A 6 8.16 10.45 -4.63
CA LEU A 6 8.33 9.09 -5.14
C LEU A 6 8.97 8.28 -4.01
N ASN A 7 8.14 7.46 -3.36
CA ASN A 7 8.52 6.44 -2.40
C ASN A 7 9.59 5.52 -3.00
N LEU A 8 10.88 5.87 -2.81
CA LEU A 8 12.05 5.08 -3.22
C LEU A 8 12.14 3.69 -2.53
N LYS A 9 11.13 3.25 -1.78
CA LYS A 9 11.12 1.96 -1.04
C LYS A 9 10.24 0.87 -1.66
N PHE A 10 9.25 1.21 -2.48
CA PHE A 10 8.38 0.20 -3.08
C PHE A 10 8.82 -0.09 -4.51
N SER A 11 9.11 -1.36 -4.79
CA SER A 11 9.29 -1.80 -6.17
C SER A 11 7.95 -1.75 -6.92
N VAL A 12 8.00 -1.71 -8.26
CA VAL A 12 6.80 -1.82 -9.10
C VAL A 12 5.94 -3.04 -8.72
N LYS A 13 6.59 -4.15 -8.40
CA LYS A 13 5.94 -5.39 -7.95
C LYS A 13 5.15 -5.21 -6.64
N ASP A 14 5.65 -4.38 -5.73
CA ASP A 14 4.98 -4.12 -4.45
C ASP A 14 3.78 -3.20 -4.63
N THR A 15 3.93 -2.17 -5.46
CA THR A 15 2.80 -1.28 -5.78
C THR A 15 1.68 -2.02 -6.50
N ASP A 16 2.01 -2.97 -7.39
CA ASP A 16 1.03 -3.83 -8.04
C ASP A 16 0.35 -4.79 -7.07
N ALA A 17 1.11 -5.37 -6.13
CA ALA A 17 0.53 -6.21 -5.08
C ALA A 17 -0.45 -5.43 -4.19
N ILE A 18 -0.06 -4.23 -3.73
CA ILE A 18 -0.91 -3.34 -2.94
C ILE A 18 -2.20 -3.00 -3.71
N ARG A 19 -2.08 -2.61 -4.98
CA ARG A 19 -3.20 -2.29 -5.86
C ARG A 19 -4.17 -3.47 -6.00
N ASN A 20 -3.65 -4.66 -6.29
CA ASN A 20 -4.47 -5.85 -6.50
C ASN A 20 -5.20 -6.26 -5.21
N MET A 21 -4.50 -6.20 -4.07
CA MET A 21 -5.11 -6.50 -2.78
C MET A 21 -6.19 -5.48 -2.40
N ALA A 22 -5.94 -4.19 -2.62
CA ALA A 22 -6.94 -3.14 -2.37
C ALA A 22 -8.18 -3.31 -3.28
N LYS A 23 -7.99 -3.61 -4.57
CA LYS A 23 -9.09 -3.92 -5.51
C LYS A 23 -9.88 -5.16 -5.12
N SER A 24 -9.24 -6.15 -4.50
CA SER A 24 -9.92 -7.33 -3.93
C SER A 24 -10.71 -7.05 -2.64
N GLY A 25 -10.78 -5.78 -2.20
CA GLY A 25 -11.53 -5.37 -1.02
C GLY A 25 -10.79 -5.50 0.31
N ARG A 26 -9.48 -5.79 0.29
CA ARG A 26 -8.68 -5.87 1.51
C ARG A 26 -8.46 -4.49 2.11
N THR A 27 -8.35 -4.45 3.42
CA THR A 27 -8.03 -3.24 4.19
C THR A 27 -6.54 -2.95 4.14
N ALA A 28 -6.15 -1.69 4.33
CA ALA A 28 -4.75 -1.28 4.39
C ALA A 28 -4.00 -2.02 5.49
N TYR A 29 -4.65 -2.29 6.64
CA TYR A 29 -4.09 -3.13 7.70
C TYR A 29 -3.79 -4.56 7.25
N ALA A 30 -4.73 -5.21 6.54
CA ALA A 30 -4.54 -6.57 6.05
C ALA A 30 -3.41 -6.67 4.99
N ILE A 31 -3.24 -5.62 4.18
CA ILE A 31 -2.16 -5.51 3.21
C ILE A 31 -0.82 -5.36 3.93
N ALA A 32 -0.72 -4.44 4.90
CA ALA A 32 0.48 -4.24 5.71
C ALA A 32 0.91 -5.54 6.42
N LEU A 33 -0.05 -6.27 7.01
CA LEU A 33 0.22 -7.56 7.66
C LEU A 33 0.77 -8.61 6.68
N TRP A 34 0.29 -8.64 5.44
CA TRP A 34 0.80 -9.56 4.42
C TRP A 34 2.27 -9.28 4.09
N PHE A 35 2.66 -8.01 3.98
CA PHE A 35 4.07 -7.61 3.77
C PHE A 35 4.95 -7.95 4.99
N ILE A 36 4.46 -7.73 6.22
CA ILE A 36 5.16 -8.12 7.45
C ILE A 36 5.45 -9.63 7.45
N ARG A 37 4.48 -10.46 7.05
CA ARG A 37 4.65 -11.93 6.96
C ARG A 37 5.66 -12.37 5.89
N GLN A 38 5.94 -11.53 4.91
CA GLN A 38 6.96 -11.75 3.87
C GLN A 38 8.36 -11.28 4.31
N GLY A 39 8.52 -10.86 5.58
CA GLY A 39 9.78 -10.31 6.09
C GLY A 39 10.05 -8.88 5.63
N ARG A 40 9.02 -8.18 5.12
CA ARG A 40 9.13 -6.83 4.57
C ARG A 40 8.18 -5.92 5.34
N PRO A 41 8.57 -5.39 6.50
CA PRO A 41 7.67 -4.58 7.31
C PRO A 41 7.24 -3.32 6.55
N VAL A 42 5.93 -3.12 6.45
CA VAL A 42 5.29 -1.97 5.81
C VAL A 42 4.25 -1.44 6.78
N ALA A 43 4.25 -0.13 7.02
CA ALA A 43 3.24 0.49 7.87
C ALA A 43 1.89 0.62 7.15
N THR A 44 0.79 0.51 7.88
CA THR A 44 -0.56 0.72 7.33
C THR A 44 -0.71 2.11 6.68
N ASP A 45 -0.11 3.14 7.26
CA ASP A 45 -0.14 4.49 6.69
C ASP A 45 0.67 4.62 5.39
N GLU A 46 1.72 3.80 5.20
CA GLU A 46 2.44 3.72 3.93
C GLU A 46 1.56 3.08 2.84
N VAL A 47 0.82 2.02 3.18
CA VAL A 47 -0.15 1.41 2.26
C VAL A 47 -1.23 2.40 1.86
N LEU A 48 -1.76 3.17 2.81
CA LEU A 48 -2.77 4.20 2.54
C LEU A 48 -2.23 5.25 1.55
N ARG A 49 -1.04 5.78 1.81
CA ARG A 49 -0.40 6.76 0.92
C ARG A 49 -0.17 6.21 -0.49
N VAL A 50 0.33 4.97 -0.60
CA VAL A 50 0.54 4.31 -1.90
C VAL A 50 -0.78 4.13 -2.65
N CYS A 51 -1.85 3.74 -1.95
CA CYS A 51 -3.19 3.64 -2.53
C CYS A 51 -3.72 5.01 -3.00
N ASP A 52 -3.55 6.06 -2.20
CA ASP A 52 -3.95 7.43 -2.55
C ASP A 52 -3.19 7.95 -3.78
N ASP A 53 -1.87 7.74 -3.83
CA ASP A 53 -1.01 8.11 -4.97
C ASP A 53 -1.43 7.38 -6.26
N MET A 54 -2.00 6.17 -6.14
CA MET A 54 -2.54 5.39 -7.26
C MET A 54 -4.01 5.71 -7.59
N GLY A 55 -4.69 6.55 -6.80
CA GLY A 55 -6.13 6.79 -6.94
C GLY A 55 -7.00 5.57 -6.61
N VAL A 56 -6.51 4.65 -5.77
CA VAL A 56 -7.21 3.42 -5.37
C VAL A 56 -7.81 3.61 -3.98
N LYS A 57 -9.14 3.48 -3.87
CA LYS A 57 -9.82 3.53 -2.57
C LYS A 57 -9.52 2.26 -1.77
N VAL A 58 -9.02 2.43 -0.55
CA VAL A 58 -8.79 1.34 0.40
C VAL A 58 -9.31 1.73 1.79
N ARG A 59 -9.91 0.79 2.52
CA ARG A 59 -10.34 1.02 3.91
C ARG A 59 -9.16 0.87 4.86
N LYS A 60 -9.06 1.70 5.90
CA LYS A 60 -7.97 1.64 6.88
C LYS A 60 -7.98 0.32 7.67
N SER A 61 -9.14 -0.06 8.21
CA SER A 61 -9.38 -1.29 8.97
C SER A 61 -10.72 -1.95 8.56
N ALA A 62 -10.98 -3.13 9.13
CA ALA A 62 -12.29 -3.79 9.04
C ALA A 62 -13.35 -2.98 9.81
#